data_AF-A0A3N4KC43-F1
#
_entry.id   AF-A0A3N4KC43-F1
#
_cell.length_a   1.000
_cell.length_b   1.000
_cell.length_c   1.000
_cell.angle_alpha   90.00
_cell.angle_beta   90.00
_cell.angle_gamma   90.00
#
_symmetry.space_group_name_H-M   'P 1'
#
loop_
_entity.id
_entity.type
_entity.pdbx_description
1 polymer ?
#
loop_
_entity_poly.entity_id
_entity_poly.type
_entity_poly.pdbx_seq_one_letter_code
_entity_poly.pdbx_strand_id
1 'polypeptide(L)'
;MEEDPLCGFDFSDEEENTIQRDRQAKLNQTEEAFQAEKRLWHPVCQIKQAERRLEFSTSLTDIPSSKEEALEIKAAAEERYYFRDFERSYALAGRALLVGDLMQSADKKDLVVLQQRCKERLKK
;
A
#
# COMPACT_ATOMS: atom_id res chain seq x y z
N MET A 1 -29.86 24.75 -1.76
CA MET A 1 -28.49 24.61 -1.24
C MET A 1 -28.65 23.73 -0.03
N GLU A 2 -28.67 22.43 -0.27
CA GLU A 2 -28.85 21.41 0.77
C GLU A 2 -27.46 20.88 1.10
N GLU A 3 -27.11 20.94 2.38
CA GLU A 3 -25.81 20.53 2.90
C GLU A 3 -25.78 19.00 2.99
N ASP A 4 -24.79 18.39 2.33
CA ASP A 4 -24.47 16.97 2.48
C ASP A 4 -23.99 16.69 3.92
N PRO A 5 -24.58 15.73 4.65
CA PRO A 5 -24.05 15.32 5.95
C PRO A 5 -22.75 14.51 5.74
N LEU A 6 -21.64 15.18 6.00
CA LEU A 6 -20.33 14.59 6.19
C LEU A 6 -20.39 13.43 7.20
N CYS A 7 -20.05 12.23 6.73
CA CYS A 7 -19.34 11.17 7.44
C CYS A 7 -19.51 11.15 8.98
N GLY A 8 -20.68 10.73 9.46
CA GLY A 8 -20.87 10.33 10.86
C GLY A 8 -20.31 8.94 11.08
N PHE A 9 -18.99 8.83 11.30
CA PHE A 9 -18.44 7.65 11.97
C PHE A 9 -18.63 7.88 13.47
N ASP A 10 -19.74 7.37 13.99
CA ASP A 10 -20.11 7.46 15.41
C ASP A 10 -19.17 6.54 16.21
N PHE A 11 -17.95 7.02 16.48
CA PHE A 11 -17.11 6.42 17.51
C PHE A 11 -17.85 6.70 18.83
N SER A 12 -18.38 5.65 19.44
CA SER A 12 -18.93 5.73 20.79
C SER A 12 -17.91 6.47 21.68
N ASP A 13 -18.39 7.41 22.51
CA ASP A 13 -17.57 8.18 23.45
C ASP A 13 -16.65 7.27 24.32
N GLU A 14 -17.01 5.99 24.48
CA GLU A 14 -16.19 4.99 25.16
C GLU A 14 -14.92 4.58 24.40
N GLU A 15 -14.97 4.49 23.07
CA GLU A 15 -13.81 4.18 22.21
C GLU A 15 -12.83 5.36 22.16
N GLU A 16 -13.33 6.59 22.11
CA GLU A 16 -12.45 7.76 22.12
C GLU A 16 -11.74 7.91 23.48
N ASN A 17 -12.46 7.67 24.58
CA ASN A 17 -11.89 7.69 25.93
C ASN A 17 -10.84 6.59 26.16
N THR A 18 -11.01 5.41 25.55
CA THR A 18 -10.02 4.33 25.63
C THR A 18 -8.77 4.66 24.81
N ILE A 19 -8.92 5.18 23.60
CA ILE A 19 -7.78 5.61 22.76
C ILE A 19 -6.94 6.69 23.45
N GLN A 20 -7.57 7.68 24.09
CA GLN A 20 -6.86 8.75 24.78
C GLN A 20 -6.11 8.24 26.02
N ARG A 21 -6.73 7.35 26.81
CA ARG A 21 -6.09 6.71 27.97
C ARG A 21 -4.91 5.85 27.57
N ASP A 22 -5.04 5.06 26.51
CA ASP A 22 -3.96 4.20 26.01
C ASP A 22 -2.75 5.01 25.52
N ARG A 23 -2.99 6.15 24.85
CA ARG A 23 -1.93 7.08 24.45
C ARG A 23 -1.22 7.68 25.67
N GLN A 24 -1.98 8.09 26.68
CA GLN A 24 -1.42 8.68 27.89
C GLN A 24 -0.64 7.65 28.73
N ALA A 25 -1.09 6.39 28.75
CA ALA A 25 -0.37 5.28 29.38
C ALA A 25 0.95 4.98 28.67
N LYS A 26 0.99 5.02 27.33
CA LYS A 26 2.23 4.87 26.54
C LYS A 26 3.24 5.99 26.77
N LEU A 27 2.77 7.23 26.99
CA LEU A 27 3.63 8.38 27.25
C LEU A 27 4.33 8.31 28.62
N ASN A 28 3.70 7.69 29.62
CA ASN A 28 4.22 7.58 30.98
C ASN A 28 4.66 6.15 31.35
N GLN A 29 4.96 5.31 30.36
CA GLN A 29 5.37 3.94 30.63
C GLN A 29 6.73 3.89 31.32
N THR A 30 6.90 2.91 32.22
CA THR A 30 8.21 2.62 32.83
C THR A 30 9.11 1.89 31.83
N GLU A 31 10.42 1.94 32.05
CA GLU A 31 11.40 1.21 31.22
C GLU A 31 11.11 -0.31 31.20
N GLU A 32 10.69 -0.87 32.34
CA GLU A 32 10.32 -2.29 32.43
C GLU A 32 9.11 -2.63 31.55
N ALA A 33 8.08 -1.77 31.54
CA ALA A 33 6.90 -1.93 30.68
C ALA A 33 7.26 -1.81 29.20
N PHE A 34 8.12 -0.86 28.83
CA PHE A 34 8.61 -0.72 27.46
C PHE A 34 9.38 -1.97 26.99
N GLN A 35 10.30 -2.49 27.82
CA GLN A 35 11.06 -3.68 27.48
C GLN A 35 10.17 -4.93 27.38
N ALA A 36 9.10 -5.02 28.18
CA ALA A 36 8.11 -6.08 28.06
C ALA A 36 7.33 -6.00 26.74
N GLU A 37 6.83 -4.81 26.35
CA GLU A 37 6.14 -4.60 25.07
C GLU A 37 7.06 -4.87 23.88
N LYS A 38 8.31 -4.40 23.96
CA LYS A 38 9.33 -4.63 22.93
C LYS A 38 9.62 -6.12 22.70
N ARG A 39 9.63 -6.94 23.75
CA ARG A 39 9.80 -8.40 23.62
C ARG A 39 8.63 -9.09 22.92
N LEU A 40 7.44 -8.52 23.03
CA LEU A 40 6.22 -9.02 22.39
C LEU A 40 6.03 -8.43 20.99
N TRP A 41 6.72 -7.34 20.66
CA TRP A 41 6.66 -6.72 19.35
C TRP A 41 7.31 -7.61 18.30
N HIS A 42 6.52 -7.92 17.27
CA HIS A 42 7.00 -8.57 16.06
C HIS A 42 6.82 -7.59 14.92
N PRO A 43 7.80 -7.46 14.00
CA PRO A 43 7.58 -6.69 12.80
C PRO A 43 6.40 -7.30 12.06
N VAL A 44 5.39 -6.48 11.77
CA VAL A 44 4.30 -6.88 10.88
C VAL A 44 4.86 -6.88 9.46
N CYS A 45 5.59 -7.95 9.12
CA CYS A 45 5.93 -8.22 7.73
C CYS A 45 4.61 -8.54 7.03
N GLN A 46 4.18 -7.68 6.11
CA GLN A 46 2.98 -7.88 5.30
C GLN A 46 3.17 -9.03 4.27
N ILE A 47 3.66 -10.19 4.72
CA ILE A 47 3.97 -11.38 3.89
C ILE A 47 2.73 -11.76 3.07
N LYS A 48 1.54 -11.72 3.70
CA LYS A 48 0.27 -12.01 3.02
C LYS A 48 -0.18 -10.94 2.03
N GLN A 49 0.33 -9.71 2.11
CA GLN A 49 0.00 -8.64 1.17
C GLN A 49 0.91 -8.73 -0.06
N ALA A 50 2.19 -9.03 0.15
CA ALA A 50 3.11 -9.46 -0.90
C ALA A 50 2.56 -10.69 -1.65
N GLU A 51 2.20 -11.78 -0.95
CA GLU A 51 1.61 -12.98 -1.56
C GLU A 51 0.33 -12.68 -2.35
N ARG A 52 -0.60 -11.87 -1.80
CA ARG A 52 -1.79 -11.44 -2.54
C ARG A 52 -1.46 -10.61 -3.78
N ARG A 53 -0.43 -9.76 -3.71
CA ARG A 53 0.07 -8.99 -4.86
C ARG A 53 0.65 -9.91 -5.95
N LEU A 54 1.10 -11.11 -5.60
CA LEU A 54 1.59 -12.08 -6.58
C LEU A 54 0.48 -12.64 -7.49
N GLU A 55 -0.78 -12.55 -7.07
CA GLU A 55 -1.95 -13.11 -7.77
C GLU A 55 -2.59 -12.13 -8.77
N PHE A 56 -2.08 -10.89 -8.88
CA PHE A 56 -2.65 -9.93 -9.82
C PHE A 56 -2.54 -10.38 -11.27
N SER A 57 -3.66 -10.22 -11.99
CA SER A 57 -3.70 -10.34 -13.44
C SER A 57 -2.73 -9.36 -14.10
N THR A 58 -1.97 -9.86 -15.06
CA THR A 58 -1.10 -9.08 -15.95
C THR A 58 -1.83 -8.63 -17.21
N SER A 59 -3.13 -8.95 -17.35
CA SER A 59 -3.91 -8.53 -18.51
C SER A 59 -4.14 -7.03 -18.50
N LEU A 60 -3.86 -6.37 -19.62
CA LEU A 60 -4.18 -4.94 -19.82
C LEU A 60 -5.68 -4.69 -20.01
N THR A 61 -6.49 -5.72 -20.20
CA THR A 61 -7.95 -5.59 -20.27
C THR A 61 -8.60 -5.47 -18.90
N ASP A 62 -7.87 -5.82 -17.84
CA ASP A 62 -8.34 -5.76 -16.47
C ASP A 62 -7.98 -4.39 -15.89
N ILE A 63 -8.79 -3.38 -16.19
CA ILE A 63 -8.50 -2.00 -15.81
C ILE A 63 -8.77 -1.83 -14.31
N PRO A 64 -7.81 -1.31 -13.52
CA PRO A 64 -8.02 -1.12 -12.09
C PRO A 64 -9.21 -0.17 -11.86
N SER A 65 -10.08 -0.52 -10.93
CA SER A 65 -11.35 0.18 -10.70
C SER A 65 -11.23 1.38 -9.76
N SER A 66 -10.17 1.43 -8.96
CA SER A 66 -9.94 2.45 -7.93
C SER A 66 -8.47 2.88 -7.85
N LYS A 67 -8.24 4.01 -7.17
CA LYS A 67 -6.89 4.51 -6.88
C LYS A 67 -6.13 3.54 -5.97
N GLU A 68 -6.81 3.01 -4.96
CA GLU A 68 -6.25 2.04 -4.01
C GLU A 68 -5.78 0.78 -4.75
N GLU A 69 -6.60 0.26 -5.67
CA GLU A 69 -6.23 -0.88 -6.50
C GLU A 69 -5.02 -0.57 -7.40
N ALA A 70 -4.98 0.62 -8.01
CA ALA A 70 -3.84 1.05 -8.82
C ALA A 70 -2.53 1.14 -8.02
N LEU A 71 -2.60 1.62 -6.77
CA LEU A 71 -1.45 1.68 -5.87
C LEU A 71 -0.98 0.28 -5.43
N GLU A 72 -1.91 -0.65 -5.17
CA GLU A 72 -1.57 -2.04 -4.88
C GLU A 72 -0.91 -2.74 -6.08
N ILE A 73 -1.37 -2.46 -7.30
CA ILE A 73 -0.75 -2.97 -8.54
C ILE A 73 0.64 -2.33 -8.75
N LYS A 74 0.82 -1.03 -8.44
CA LYS A 74 2.14 -0.39 -8.44
C LYS A 74 3.10 -1.13 -7.49
N ALA A 75 2.67 -1.37 -6.24
CA ALA A 75 3.47 -2.09 -5.26
C ALA A 75 3.83 -3.50 -5.73
N ALA A 76 2.87 -4.23 -6.33
CA ALA A 76 3.12 -5.54 -6.93
C ALA A 76 4.15 -5.48 -8.07
N ALA A 77 4.08 -4.46 -8.93
CA ALA A 77 5.02 -4.28 -10.04
C ALA A 77 6.46 -4.04 -9.53
N GLU A 78 6.62 -3.22 -8.50
CA GLU A 78 7.91 -2.96 -7.85
C GLU A 78 8.48 -4.23 -7.20
N GLU A 79 7.64 -4.99 -6.48
CA GLU A 79 8.04 -6.25 -5.88
C GLU A 79 8.56 -7.24 -6.93
N ARG A 80 7.83 -7.41 -8.05
CA ARG A 80 8.26 -8.27 -9.17
C ARG A 80 9.59 -7.83 -9.78
N TYR A 81 9.84 -6.52 -9.86
CA TYR A 81 11.13 -6.00 -10.31
C TYR A 81 12.27 -6.45 -9.39
N TYR A 82 12.10 -6.37 -8.07
CA TYR A 82 13.10 -6.83 -7.10
C TYR A 82 13.31 -8.35 -7.13
N PHE A 83 12.26 -9.13 -7.42
CA PHE A 83 12.36 -10.57 -7.70
C PHE A 83 12.97 -10.91 -9.06
N ARG A 84 13.35 -9.91 -9.87
CA ARG A 84 13.89 -10.07 -11.23
C ARG A 84 12.90 -10.68 -12.24
N ASP A 85 11.61 -10.67 -11.92
CA ASP A 85 10.55 -11.00 -12.87
C ASP A 85 10.17 -9.74 -13.65
N PHE A 86 11.04 -9.37 -14.59
CA PHE A 86 10.94 -8.12 -15.33
C PHE A 86 9.74 -8.10 -16.30
N GLU A 87 9.32 -9.25 -16.81
CA GLU A 87 8.15 -9.36 -17.70
C GLU A 87 6.86 -9.03 -16.94
N ARG A 88 6.63 -9.68 -15.79
CA ARG A 88 5.43 -9.41 -14.98
C ARG A 88 5.46 -8.01 -14.41
N SER A 89 6.61 -7.54 -13.95
CA SER A 89 6.76 -6.16 -13.48
C SER A 89 6.38 -5.15 -14.56
N TYR A 90 6.85 -5.33 -15.80
CA TYR A 90 6.51 -4.46 -16.93
C TYR A 90 5.01 -4.44 -17.23
N ALA A 91 4.38 -5.62 -17.25
CA ALA A 91 2.96 -5.76 -17.52
C ALA A 91 2.09 -5.11 -16.43
N LEU A 92 2.39 -5.37 -15.15
CA LEU A 92 1.68 -4.78 -14.02
C LEU A 92 1.85 -3.26 -13.98
N ALA A 93 3.04 -2.75 -14.24
CA ALA A 93 3.27 -1.31 -14.33
C ALA A 93 2.46 -0.67 -15.46
N GLY A 94 2.31 -1.36 -16.60
CA GLY A 94 1.46 -0.92 -17.71
C GLY A 94 -0.01 -0.89 -17.33
N ARG A 95 -0.48 -1.90 -16.60
CA ARG A 95 -1.86 -1.99 -16.09
C ARG A 95 -2.17 -0.85 -15.11
N ALA A 96 -1.27 -0.56 -14.17
CA ALA A 96 -1.45 0.57 -13.25
C ALA A 96 -1.50 1.94 -13.97
N LEU A 97 -0.74 2.10 -15.06
CA LEU A 97 -0.75 3.33 -15.86
C LEU A 97 -2.08 3.59 -16.58
N LEU A 98 -2.92 2.58 -16.82
CA LEU A 98 -4.23 2.76 -17.49
C LEU A 98 -5.17 3.68 -16.72
N VAL A 99 -5.05 3.69 -15.38
CA VAL A 99 -5.78 4.61 -14.51
C VAL A 99 -4.86 5.61 -13.82
N GLY A 100 -3.70 5.88 -14.44
CA GLY A 100 -2.70 6.76 -13.88
C GLY A 100 -3.31 8.10 -13.46
N ASP A 101 -4.33 8.61 -14.17
CA ASP A 101 -4.99 9.88 -13.85
C ASP A 101 -5.63 9.96 -12.47
N LEU A 102 -5.92 8.81 -11.84
CA LEU A 102 -6.37 8.73 -10.44
C LEU A 102 -5.21 8.77 -9.43
N MET A 103 -3.97 8.54 -9.89
CA MET A 103 -2.75 8.51 -9.08
C MET A 103 -2.05 9.88 -9.06
N GLN A 104 -1.14 10.07 -8.10
CA GLN A 104 -0.33 11.28 -8.07
C GLN A 104 0.65 11.30 -9.25
N SER A 105 1.05 12.51 -9.68
CA SER A 105 2.00 12.67 -10.79
C SER A 105 3.36 12.02 -10.53
N ALA A 106 3.76 11.90 -9.25
CA ALA A 106 4.98 11.20 -8.87
C ALA A 106 4.87 9.69 -9.15
N ASP A 107 3.76 9.07 -8.75
CA ASP A 107 3.52 7.64 -8.98
C ASP A 107 3.52 7.26 -10.45
N LYS A 108 2.89 8.10 -11.29
CA LYS A 108 2.94 7.93 -12.75
C LYS A 108 4.38 7.92 -13.27
N LYS A 109 5.19 8.88 -12.83
CA LYS A 109 6.60 8.99 -13.26
C LYS A 109 7.39 7.76 -12.83
N ASP A 110 7.18 7.28 -11.61
CA ASP A 110 7.83 6.08 -11.10
C ASP A 110 7.47 4.86 -11.94
N LEU A 111 6.19 4.67 -12.27
CA LEU A 111 5.72 3.56 -13.11
C LEU A 111 6.33 3.59 -14.53
N VAL A 112 6.43 4.78 -15.14
CA VAL A 112 7.08 4.94 -16.45
C VAL A 112 8.57 4.59 -16.37
N VAL A 113 9.27 5.06 -15.33
CA VAL A 113 10.68 4.73 -15.08
C VAL A 113 10.86 3.23 -14.85
N LEU A 114 9.96 2.60 -14.08
CA LEU A 114 9.96 1.17 -13.83
C LEU A 114 9.81 0.37 -15.13
N GLN A 115 8.85 0.75 -15.98
CA GLN A 115 8.68 0.13 -17.30
C GLN A 115 9.94 0.26 -18.17
N GLN A 116 10.58 1.43 -18.18
CA GLN A 116 11.80 1.65 -18.93
C GLN A 116 12.94 0.76 -18.42
N ARG A 117 13.13 0.66 -17.10
CA ARG A 117 14.12 -0.22 -16.49
C ARG A 117 13.86 -1.69 -16.81
N CYS A 118 12.62 -2.15 -16.77
CA CYS A 118 12.26 -3.51 -17.17
C CYS A 118 12.59 -3.78 -18.63
N LYS A 119 12.27 -2.86 -19.56
CA LYS A 119 12.64 -2.96 -20.97
C LYS A 119 14.15 -3.09 -21.17
N GLU A 120 14.95 -2.31 -20.45
CA GLU A 120 16.41 -2.39 -20.52
C GLU A 120 16.96 -3.72 -20.01
N ARG A 121 16.34 -4.29 -18.97
CA ARG A 121 16.72 -5.58 -18.40
C ARG A 121 16.35 -6.76 -19.31
N LEU A 122 15.21 -6.69 -19.99
CA LEU A 122 14.74 -7.74 -20.90
C LEU A 122 15.51 -7.80 -22.23
N LYS A 123 16.21 -6.73 -22.61
CA LYS A 123 17.04 -6.66 -23.82
C LYS A 123 18.45 -7.22 -23.63
N LYS A 124 18.84 -7.54 -22.40
CA LYS A 124 20.15 -8.10 -22.04
C LYS A 124 20.04 -9.60 -21.84
#